data_AF-A0A818JKZ8-F1
#
_entry.id   AF-A0A818JKZ8-F1
#
_cell.length_a   1.000
_cell.length_b   1.000
_cell.length_c   1.000
_cell.angle_alpha   90.00
_cell.angle_beta   90.00
_cell.angle_gamma   90.00
#
_symmetry.space_group_name_H-M   'P 1'
#
loop_
_entity.id
_entity.type
_entity.pdbx_description
1 polymer ?
#
loop_
_entity_poly.entity_id
_entity_poly.type
_entity_poly.pdbx_seq_one_letter_code
_entity_poly.pdbx_strand_id
1 'polypeptide(L)'
;MLSEAIVWIAEHKYDSPDDGGERTSAMISFIFNRLKIPLSVNKTVGPVQEIEYLGIILDSNRLETRLPQEKVLRFMEMIRSLLNRRKSYCHDIRIIRYSTIRSYLAAIRFCRLRSGFSDPFLDMHGYKIP
;
A
#
# COMPACT_ATOMS: atom_id res chain seq x y z
N MET A 1 13.97 -28.63 -21.39
CA MET A 1 12.60 -28.35 -20.89
C MET A 1 12.49 -27.02 -20.15
N LEU A 2 13.36 -26.69 -19.18
CA LEU A 2 13.33 -25.37 -18.53
C LEU A 2 13.76 -24.22 -19.47
N SER A 3 14.68 -24.49 -20.40
CA SER A 3 15.15 -23.53 -21.41
C SER A 3 14.05 -23.07 -22.35
N GLU A 4 13.26 -24.00 -22.88
CA GLU A 4 12.14 -23.75 -23.81
C GLU A 4 11.07 -22.87 -23.18
N ALA A 5 10.72 -23.11 -21.90
CA ALA A 5 9.74 -22.30 -21.19
C ALA A 5 10.25 -20.87 -20.96
N ILE A 6 11.53 -20.70 -20.59
CA ILE A 6 12.13 -19.37 -20.39
C ILE A 6 12.24 -18.60 -21.71
N VAL A 7 12.55 -19.29 -22.81
CA VAL A 7 12.60 -18.69 -24.16
C VAL A 7 11.21 -18.28 -24.63
N TRP A 8 10.18 -19.11 -24.40
CA TRP A 8 8.79 -18.77 -24.73
C TRP A 8 8.30 -17.52 -23.98
N ILE A 9 8.72 -17.37 -22.71
CA ILE A 9 8.43 -16.22 -21.85
C ILE A 9 9.14 -14.95 -22.33
N ALA A 10 10.39 -15.08 -22.80
CA ALA A 10 11.17 -13.95 -23.32
C ALA A 10 10.68 -13.48 -24.70
N GLU A 11 10.15 -14.39 -25.52
CA GLU A 11 9.65 -14.07 -26.87
C GLU A 11 8.23 -13.46 -26.88
N HIS A 12 7.39 -13.73 -25.87
CA HIS A 12 6.01 -13.25 -25.81
C HIS A 12 5.87 -12.05 -24.87
N LYS A 13 6.28 -10.91 -25.43
CA LYS A 13 5.93 -9.52 -25.12
C LYS A 13 4.82 -9.32 -24.08
N TYR A 14 5.12 -8.45 -23.10
CA TYR A 14 4.20 -7.79 -22.15
C TYR A 14 2.76 -7.69 -22.67
N ASP A 15 1.78 -8.07 -21.83
CA ASP A 15 0.35 -7.91 -22.12
C ASP A 15 0.09 -6.50 -22.67
N SER A 16 -0.58 -6.43 -23.83
CA SER A 16 -1.11 -5.17 -24.35
C SER A 16 -2.02 -4.56 -23.28
N PRO A 17 -2.05 -3.22 -23.11
CA PRO A 17 -2.82 -2.58 -22.03
C PRO A 17 -4.34 -2.84 -22.08
N ASP A 18 -4.84 -3.46 -23.14
CA ASP A 18 -6.24 -3.83 -23.36
C ASP A 18 -6.55 -5.30 -22.99
N ASP A 19 -5.51 -6.13 -22.81
CA ASP A 19 -5.64 -7.52 -22.39
C ASP A 19 -5.59 -7.53 -20.86
N GLY A 20 -6.70 -7.86 -20.21
CA GLY A 20 -6.97 -7.62 -18.78
C GLY A 20 -6.10 -8.36 -17.77
N GLY A 21 -4.82 -8.63 -18.03
CA GLY A 21 -3.87 -9.25 -17.09
C GLY A 21 -4.14 -10.73 -16.79
N GLU A 22 -5.12 -11.34 -17.47
CA GLU A 22 -5.53 -12.74 -17.27
C GLU A 22 -4.40 -13.72 -17.60
N ARG A 23 -3.63 -13.43 -18.66
CA ARG A 23 -2.49 -14.24 -19.10
C ARG A 23 -1.39 -14.28 -18.05
N THR A 24 -1.00 -13.11 -17.57
CA THR A 24 0.01 -12.97 -16.51
C THR A 24 -0.43 -13.71 -15.23
N SER A 25 -1.70 -13.60 -14.85
CA SER A 25 -2.27 -14.31 -13.68
C SER A 25 -2.23 -15.85 -13.84
N ALA A 26 -2.64 -16.36 -15.01
CA ALA A 26 -2.59 -17.79 -15.31
C ALA A 26 -1.15 -18.32 -15.30
N MET A 27 -0.21 -17.53 -15.81
CA MET A 27 1.20 -17.91 -15.87
C MET A 27 1.85 -17.96 -14.49
N ILE A 28 1.59 -16.98 -13.62
CA ILE A 28 2.04 -17.01 -12.22
C ILE A 28 1.48 -18.25 -11.52
N SER A 29 0.20 -18.55 -11.74
CA SER A 29 -0.44 -19.73 -11.16
C SER A 29 0.22 -21.05 -11.60
N PHE A 30 0.59 -21.15 -12.87
CA PHE A 30 1.31 -22.30 -13.41
C PHE A 30 2.69 -22.49 -12.75
N ILE A 31 3.47 -21.41 -12.60
CA ILE A 31 4.80 -21.44 -11.97
C ILE A 31 4.69 -21.90 -10.51
N PHE A 32 3.75 -21.35 -9.75
CA PHE A 32 3.55 -21.71 -8.34
C PHE A 32 3.15 -23.18 -8.19
N ASN A 33 2.30 -23.69 -9.08
CA ASN A 33 1.94 -25.12 -9.10
C ASN A 33 3.14 -26.02 -9.42
N ARG A 34 4.00 -25.62 -10.37
CA ARG A 34 5.27 -26.31 -10.68
C ARG A 34 6.22 -26.34 -9.48
N LEU A 35 6.29 -25.24 -8.74
CA LEU A 35 7.11 -25.12 -7.51
C LEU A 35 6.46 -25.76 -6.28
N LYS A 36 5.26 -26.34 -6.41
CA LYS A 36 4.48 -26.93 -5.31
C LYS A 36 4.19 -25.93 -4.18
N ILE A 37 4.04 -24.65 -4.53
CA ILE A 37 3.67 -23.59 -3.60
C ILE A 37 2.16 -23.36 -3.71
N PRO A 38 1.38 -23.62 -2.65
CA PRO A 38 -0.07 -23.45 -2.70
C PRO A 38 -0.43 -21.96 -2.77
N LEU A 39 -1.23 -21.60 -3.76
CA LEU A 39 -1.86 -20.28 -3.85
C LEU A 39 -3.15 -20.28 -3.03
N SER A 40 -3.32 -19.25 -2.20
CA SER A 40 -4.54 -19.09 -1.41
C SER A 40 -5.57 -18.36 -2.26
N VAL A 41 -6.66 -19.05 -2.63
CA VAL A 41 -7.76 -18.48 -3.43
C VAL A 41 -8.32 -17.19 -2.81
N ASN A 42 -8.34 -17.10 -1.49
CA ASN A 42 -8.84 -15.93 -0.77
C ASN A 42 -7.86 -14.74 -0.77
N LYS A 43 -6.59 -14.95 -1.14
CA LYS A 43 -5.55 -13.92 -1.23
C LYS A 43 -5.12 -13.64 -2.67
N THR A 44 -5.49 -14.52 -3.59
CA THR A 44 -5.22 -14.40 -5.02
C THR A 44 -6.50 -13.93 -5.66
N VAL A 45 -6.61 -12.62 -5.82
CA VAL A 45 -7.69 -11.99 -6.58
C VAL A 45 -7.19 -11.81 -8.02
N GLY A 46 -8.09 -11.95 -8.99
CA GLY A 46 -7.80 -11.69 -10.40
C GLY A 46 -7.50 -10.21 -10.67
N PRO A 47 -7.42 -9.80 -11.94
CA PRO A 47 -7.31 -8.39 -12.29
C PRO A 47 -8.48 -7.62 -11.68
N VAL A 48 -8.19 -6.75 -10.72
CA VAL A 48 -9.18 -5.91 -10.04
C VAL A 48 -8.71 -4.49 -9.99
N GLN A 49 -9.67 -3.57 -10.13
CA GLN A 49 -9.43 -2.14 -10.12
C GLN A 49 -9.19 -1.60 -8.71
N GLU A 50 -9.59 -2.35 -7.68
CA GLU A 50 -9.37 -2.00 -6.29
C GLU A 50 -8.79 -3.18 -5.52
N ILE A 51 -7.65 -2.98 -4.85
CA ILE A 51 -7.03 -4.01 -4.00
C ILE A 51 -6.36 -3.40 -2.78
N GLU A 52 -6.48 -4.05 -1.63
CA GLU A 52 -5.67 -3.71 -0.46
C GLU A 52 -4.28 -4.34 -0.57
N TYR A 53 -3.26 -3.51 -0.69
CA TYR A 53 -1.86 -3.91 -0.76
C TYR A 53 -1.03 -3.22 0.33
N LEU A 54 -0.32 -4.01 1.14
CA LEU A 54 0.47 -3.53 2.28
C LEU A 54 -0.31 -2.61 3.25
N GLY A 55 -1.63 -2.81 3.28
CA GLY A 55 -2.52 -2.10 4.16
C GLY A 55 -3.05 -0.75 3.66
N ILE A 56 -2.82 -0.43 2.38
CA ILE A 56 -3.36 0.72 1.67
C ILE A 56 -4.19 0.18 0.51
N ILE A 57 -5.30 0.84 0.19
CA ILE A 57 -6.12 0.52 -0.97
C ILE A 57 -5.50 1.21 -2.18
N LEU A 58 -5.19 0.41 -3.20
CA LEU A 58 -4.82 0.86 -4.52
C LEU A 58 -6.10 0.88 -5.36
N ASP A 59 -6.47 2.05 -5.89
CA ASP A 59 -7.66 2.24 -6.72
C ASP A 59 -7.23 2.76 -8.09
N SER A 60 -7.33 1.90 -9.09
CA SER A 60 -7.01 2.20 -10.48
C SER A 60 -8.11 2.99 -11.20
N ASN A 61 -9.35 2.98 -10.72
CA ASN A 61 -10.43 3.79 -11.31
C ASN A 61 -10.23 5.27 -11.01
N ARG A 62 -9.82 5.56 -9.78
CA ARG A 62 -9.55 6.92 -9.31
C ARG A 62 -8.09 7.33 -9.42
N LEU A 63 -7.21 6.38 -9.80
CA LEU A 63 -5.76 6.54 -9.86
C LEU A 63 -5.19 7.10 -8.55
N GLU A 64 -5.74 6.62 -7.43
CA GLU A 64 -5.38 7.10 -6.10
C GLU A 64 -4.98 5.95 -5.17
N THR A 65 -4.28 6.32 -4.10
CA THR A 65 -3.98 5.41 -3.00
C THR A 65 -4.66 5.94 -1.76
N ARG A 66 -5.50 5.11 -1.13
CA ARG A 66 -6.32 5.53 0.03
C ARG A 66 -6.13 4.58 1.20
N LEU A 67 -6.22 5.10 2.42
CA LEU A 67 -6.21 4.25 3.60
C LEU A 67 -7.61 3.65 3.79
N PRO A 68 -7.76 2.34 4.08
CA PRO A 68 -9.05 1.76 4.46
C PRO A 68 -9.70 2.53 5.61
N GLN A 69 -11.00 2.76 5.52
CA GLN A 69 -11.78 3.51 6.51
C GLN A 69 -11.66 2.91 7.91
N GLU A 70 -11.61 1.59 8.01
CA GLU A 70 -11.45 0.85 9.26
C GLU A 70 -10.15 1.23 9.98
N LYS A 71 -9.05 1.40 9.23
CA LYS A 71 -7.76 1.85 9.77
C LYS A 71 -7.77 3.32 10.16
N VAL A 72 -8.45 4.17 9.38
CA VAL A 72 -8.67 5.58 9.74
C VAL A 72 -9.40 5.67 11.09
N LEU A 73 -10.47 4.89 11.28
CA LEU A 73 -11.24 4.86 12.52
C LEU A 73 -10.40 4.40 13.71
N ARG A 74 -9.60 3.32 13.55
CA ARG A 74 -8.66 2.87 14.59
C ARG A 74 -7.66 3.96 14.97
N PHE A 75 -7.09 4.67 13.99
CA PHE A 75 -6.19 5.79 14.27
C PHE A 75 -6.89 6.92 15.01
N MET A 76 -8.11 7.27 14.59
CA MET A 76 -8.91 8.32 15.24
C MET A 76 -9.27 7.95 16.68
N GLU A 77 -9.67 6.72 16.95
CA GLU A 77 -9.95 6.23 18.29
C GLU A 77 -8.71 6.25 19.18
N MET A 78 -7.57 5.80 18.65
CA MET A 78 -6.30 5.84 19.36
C MET A 78 -5.89 7.29 19.69
N ILE A 79 -5.97 8.21 18.73
CA ILE A 79 -5.69 9.64 18.96
C ILE A 79 -6.63 10.20 20.03
N ARG A 80 -7.93 9.92 19.95
CA ARG A 80 -8.90 10.34 20.97
C ARG A 80 -8.55 9.79 22.35
N SER A 81 -8.18 8.51 22.44
CA SER A 81 -7.76 7.89 23.70
C SER A 81 -6.51 8.56 24.30
N LEU A 82 -5.58 9.01 23.45
CA LEU A 82 -4.37 9.71 23.88
C LEU A 82 -4.70 11.13 24.35
N LEU A 83 -5.55 11.85 23.61
CA LEU A 83 -5.98 13.21 23.97
C LEU A 83 -6.79 13.23 25.28
N ASN A 84 -7.58 12.19 25.54
CA ASN A 84 -8.40 12.10 26.75
C ASN A 84 -7.58 11.73 28.01
N ARG A 85 -6.32 11.33 27.84
CA ARG A 85 -5.41 11.03 28.96
C ARG A 85 -4.73 12.32 29.43
N ARG A 86 -5.17 12.86 30.56
CA ARG A 86 -4.43 13.91 31.28
C ARG A 86 -3.15 13.31 31.88
N LYS A 87 -2.02 13.48 31.17
CA LYS A 87 -0.65 13.13 31.59
C LYS A 87 -0.28 11.63 31.54
N SER A 88 0.12 11.15 30.37
CA SER A 88 1.07 10.03 30.28
C SER A 88 1.78 10.04 28.93
N TYR A 89 2.60 11.07 28.75
CA TYR A 89 3.61 11.10 27.70
C TYR A 89 4.62 9.99 27.98
N CYS A 90 4.97 9.21 26.96
CA CYS A 90 6.17 8.35 26.84
C CYS A 90 5.99 6.83 26.80
N HIS A 91 5.10 6.16 27.56
CA HIS A 91 5.10 4.67 27.53
C HIS A 91 4.19 4.04 26.46
N ASP A 92 3.00 4.60 26.20
CA ASP A 92 1.99 3.95 25.31
C ASP A 92 2.10 4.32 23.83
N ILE A 93 2.87 5.36 23.47
CA ILE A 93 3.20 5.67 22.07
C ILE A 93 4.05 4.55 21.43
N ARG A 94 4.59 3.62 22.24
CA ARG A 94 5.34 2.44 21.76
C ARG A 94 4.52 1.43 20.95
N ILE A 95 3.19 1.42 21.07
CA ILE A 95 2.32 0.46 20.37
C ILE A 95 2.10 0.87 18.91
N ILE A 96 2.20 2.17 18.62
CA ILE A 96 2.30 2.64 17.25
C ILE A 96 3.70 2.31 16.77
N ARG A 97 3.83 1.37 15.83
CA ARG A 97 5.11 1.21 15.12
C ARG A 97 5.40 2.54 14.42
N TYR A 98 6.33 3.30 15.00
CA TYR A 98 6.80 4.58 14.47
C TYR A 98 7.21 4.47 12.99
N SER A 99 7.59 3.27 12.51
CA SER A 99 7.86 3.02 11.09
C SER A 99 6.64 3.23 10.20
N THR A 100 5.47 2.69 10.54
CA THR A 100 4.26 2.80 9.70
C THR A 100 3.72 4.22 9.68
N ILE A 101 3.65 4.90 10.84
CA ILE A 101 3.21 6.29 10.88
C ILE A 101 4.22 7.21 10.18
N ARG A 102 5.53 7.00 10.35
CA ARG A 102 6.54 7.83 9.66
C ARG A 102 6.50 7.62 8.15
N SER A 103 6.34 6.39 7.67
CA SER A 103 6.16 6.11 6.25
C SER A 103 4.87 6.73 5.71
N TYR A 104 3.78 6.68 6.47
CA TYR A 104 2.49 7.25 6.07
C TYR A 104 2.51 8.78 6.03
N LEU A 105 3.07 9.43 7.08
CA LEU A 105 3.23 10.87 7.12
C LEU A 105 4.25 11.38 6.09
N ALA A 106 5.28 10.59 5.76
CA ALA A 106 6.21 10.90 4.68
C ALA A 106 5.53 10.83 3.31
N ALA A 107 4.68 9.82 3.07
CA ALA A 107 3.91 9.70 1.84
C ALA A 107 2.92 10.87 1.67
N ILE A 108 2.20 11.23 2.74
CA ILE A 108 1.29 12.39 2.72
C ILE A 108 2.07 13.68 2.47
N ARG A 109 3.21 13.91 3.15
CA ARG A 109 4.08 15.07 2.94
C ARG A 109 4.58 15.15 1.49
N PHE A 110 5.01 14.02 0.94
CA PHE A 110 5.49 13.93 -0.44
C PHE A 110 4.40 14.30 -1.45
N CYS A 111 3.19 13.74 -1.29
CA CYS A 111 2.05 14.07 -2.16
C CYS A 111 1.67 15.56 -2.05
N ARG A 112 1.67 16.13 -0.84
CA ARG A 112 1.28 17.53 -0.60
C ARG A 112 2.27 18.54 -1.18
N LEU A 113 3.58 18.29 -1.00
CA LEU A 113 4.64 19.14 -1.55
C LEU A 113 4.63 19.13 -3.09
N ARG A 114 4.37 17.97 -3.70
CA ARG A 114 4.26 17.84 -5.16
C ARG A 114 3.06 18.60 -5.74
N SER A 115 1.99 18.75 -4.96
CA SER A 115 0.83 19.57 -5.31
C SER A 115 1.00 21.07 -5.02
N GLY A 116 2.20 21.52 -4.61
CA GLY A 116 2.52 22.93 -4.36
C GLY A 116 2.01 23.49 -3.03
N PHE A 117 1.52 22.64 -2.13
CA PHE A 117 1.07 23.05 -0.80
C PHE A 117 2.23 23.16 0.18
N SER A 118 2.12 24.07 1.16
CA SER A 118 3.06 24.21 2.25
C SER A 118 3.19 22.93 3.06
N ASP A 119 4.40 22.67 3.56
CA ASP A 119 4.72 21.49 4.33
C ASP A 119 3.86 21.44 5.61
N PRO A 120 3.03 20.39 5.80
CA PRO A 120 2.11 20.33 6.93
C PRO A 120 2.79 20.15 8.29
N PHE A 121 4.11 19.86 8.31
CA PHE A 121 4.91 19.77 9.53
C PHE A 121 5.77 21.01 9.78
N LEU A 122 5.62 22.04 8.95
CA LEU A 122 6.20 23.35 9.15
C LEU A 122 5.10 24.36 9.49
N ASP A 123 5.36 25.24 10.44
CA ASP A 123 4.50 26.41 10.67
C ASP A 123 4.61 27.41 9.50
N MET A 124 3.82 28.50 9.52
CA MET A 124 3.87 29.54 8.49
C MET A 124 5.23 30.26 8.40
N HIS A 125 6.14 30.02 9.36
CA HIS A 125 7.48 30.58 9.42
C HIS A 125 8.57 29.55 9.07
N GLY A 126 8.18 28.32 8.66
CA GLY A 126 9.12 27.28 8.26
C GLY A 126 9.76 26.51 9.43
N TYR A 127 9.27 26.67 10.66
CA TYR A 127 9.73 25.90 11.81
C TYR A 127 8.97 24.60 11.97
N LYS A 128 9.67 23.56 12.39
CA LYS A 128 9.09 22.24 12.60
C LYS A 128 8.12 22.30 13.78
N ILE A 129 6.85 21.96 13.54
CA ILE A 129 5.82 21.90 14.58
C ILE A 129 6.23 20.78 15.56
N PRO A 130 6.28 21.05 16.88
CA PRO A 130 6.73 20.08 17.90
C PRO A 130 5.87 18.83 17.98
#